data_AF-Q15GB6-F1
#
_entry.id   AF-Q15GB6-F1
#
_cell.length_a   1.000
_cell.length_b   1.000
_cell.length_c   1.000
_cell.angle_alpha   90.00
_cell.angle_beta   90.00
_cell.angle_gamma   90.00
#
_symmetry.space_group_name_H-M   'P 1'
#
loop_
_entity.id
_entity.type
_entity.pdbx_description
1 polymer ?
#
loop_
_entity_poly.entity_id
_entity_poly.type
_entity_poly.pdbx_seq_one_letter_code
_entity_poly.pdbx_strand_id
1 'polypeptide(L)'
;PGSGTHRSGQGAITNMCRGGRIFGPTTVWRKWHHKINKNQRRQALMTAIASSGLVSLILARGHNIKEVPEIPLVLESSIEVHSKSKTGKKILEKLGAYSEILDKKKKKK
;
A
#
# COMPACT_ATOMS: atom_id res chain seq x y z
N PRO A 1 -1.71 31.54 34.85
CA PRO A 1 -1.92 32.14 36.19
C PRO A 1 -3.27 32.87 36.20
N GLY A 2 -3.93 32.97 37.35
CA GLY A 2 -5.33 33.41 37.48
C GLY A 2 -6.11 32.48 38.42
N SER A 3 -7.36 32.81 38.76
CA SER A 3 -8.24 32.04 39.65
C SER A 3 -9.64 31.90 39.04
N GLY A 4 -10.54 31.11 39.64
CA GLY A 4 -11.94 30.95 39.18
C GLY A 4 -12.20 29.89 38.11
N THR A 5 -11.20 29.10 37.69
CA THR A 5 -11.39 27.95 36.78
C THR A 5 -10.64 26.71 37.27
N HIS A 6 -11.10 25.51 36.89
CA HIS A 6 -10.38 24.26 37.18
C HIS A 6 -8.99 24.18 36.54
N ARG A 7 -8.69 25.00 35.51
CA ARG A 7 -7.40 25.02 34.82
C ARG A 7 -6.35 25.87 35.54
N SER A 8 -6.78 26.80 36.39
CA SER A 8 -5.93 27.67 37.19
C SER A 8 -5.04 26.86 38.15
N GLY A 9 -3.73 27.12 38.15
CA GLY A 9 -2.75 26.46 39.04
C GLY A 9 -2.18 25.12 38.56
N GLN A 10 -2.70 24.52 37.48
CA GLN A 10 -2.11 23.26 36.96
C GLN A 10 -0.83 23.50 36.14
N GLY A 11 0.05 22.51 36.11
CA GLY A 11 1.28 22.51 35.31
C GLY A 11 1.03 22.76 33.81
N ALA A 12 2.02 23.37 33.15
CA ALA A 12 1.97 23.74 31.74
C ALA A 12 3.39 23.75 31.14
N ILE A 13 3.49 24.01 29.84
CA ILE A 13 4.73 24.27 29.07
C ILE A 13 5.63 23.05 28.87
N THR A 14 5.80 22.19 29.87
CA THR A 14 6.68 21.02 29.79
C THR A 14 6.01 19.84 29.09
N ASN A 15 6.81 18.93 28.56
CA ASN A 15 6.35 17.77 27.78
C ASN A 15 5.66 16.67 28.59
N MET A 16 5.88 16.64 29.91
CA MET A 16 5.17 15.74 30.81
C MET A 16 3.82 16.30 31.30
N CYS A 17 3.55 17.59 31.10
CA CYS A 17 2.28 18.20 31.51
C CYS A 17 1.20 18.01 30.43
N ARG A 18 -0.01 17.66 30.86
CA ARG A 18 -1.19 17.61 29.98
C ARG A 18 -1.49 19.00 29.39
N GLY A 19 -1.54 19.10 28.07
CA GLY A 19 -1.69 20.38 27.36
C GLY A 19 -0.41 21.22 27.29
N GLY A 20 0.75 20.67 27.68
CA GLY A 20 2.06 21.24 27.42
C GLY A 20 2.58 20.91 26.02
N ARG A 21 3.76 21.43 25.65
CA ARG A 21 4.36 21.18 24.33
C ARG A 21 5.07 19.83 24.31
N ILE A 22 5.06 19.13 23.18
CA ILE A 22 5.83 17.90 22.96
C ILE A 22 7.35 18.20 22.96
N PHE A 23 8.18 17.24 23.41
CA PHE A 23 9.63 17.29 23.23
C PHE A 23 10.00 17.05 21.76
N GLY A 24 10.87 17.91 21.21
CA GLY A 24 11.22 17.90 19.78
C GLY A 24 9.99 18.07 18.89
N PRO A 25 9.31 19.24 18.92
CA PRO A 25 8.15 19.48 18.07
C PRO A 25 8.46 19.17 16.60
N THR A 26 7.50 18.54 15.91
CA THR A 26 7.68 18.21 14.49
C THR A 26 7.76 19.47 13.65
N THR A 27 8.78 19.54 12.81
CA THR A 27 9.04 20.70 11.96
C THR A 27 8.99 20.31 10.48
N VAL A 28 8.79 21.30 9.62
CA VAL A 28 8.61 21.06 8.18
C VAL A 28 9.92 20.66 7.49
N TRP A 29 11.07 21.08 8.03
CA TRP A 29 12.41 20.89 7.46
C TRP A 29 13.00 19.47 7.64
N ARG A 30 12.19 18.48 8.03
CA ARG A 30 12.61 17.08 8.00
C ARG A 30 12.94 16.67 6.56
N LYS A 31 14.03 15.92 6.37
CA LYS A 31 14.35 15.35 5.06
C LYS A 31 13.40 14.19 4.75
N TRP A 32 12.38 14.45 3.93
CA TRP A 32 11.36 13.45 3.55
C TRP A 32 11.80 12.58 2.37
N HIS A 33 12.55 13.16 1.43
CA HIS A 33 12.95 12.49 0.21
C HIS A 33 14.40 11.98 0.28
N HIS A 34 14.60 10.73 -0.11
CA HIS A 34 15.91 10.12 -0.25
C HIS A 34 16.29 9.99 -1.73
N LYS A 35 17.45 10.52 -2.11
CA LYS A 35 17.99 10.37 -3.47
C LYS A 35 18.60 8.98 -3.61
N ILE A 36 18.07 8.20 -4.55
CA ILE A 36 18.62 6.90 -4.94
C ILE A 36 19.25 7.01 -6.34
N ASN A 37 20.34 6.30 -6.60
CA ASN A 37 20.99 6.31 -7.90
C ASN A 37 20.06 5.79 -9.01
N LYS A 38 20.13 6.40 -10.20
CA LYS A 38 19.26 6.04 -11.33
C LYS A 38 19.42 4.57 -11.73
N ASN A 39 20.66 4.07 -11.79
CA ASN A 39 20.95 2.69 -12.16
C ASN A 39 20.42 1.68 -11.12
N GLN A 40 20.58 1.98 -9.82
CA GLN A 40 20.05 1.13 -8.75
C GLN A 40 18.52 1.03 -8.79
N ARG A 41 17.82 2.15 -9.04
CA ARG A 41 16.35 2.13 -9.23
C ARG A 41 15.94 1.29 -10.44
N ARG A 42 16.67 1.42 -11.56
CA ARG A 42 16.43 0.61 -12.76
C ARG A 42 16.62 -0.88 -12.49
N GLN A 43 17.72 -1.26 -11.82
CA GLN A 43 17.98 -2.66 -11.45
C GLN A 43 16.88 -3.22 -10.55
N ALA A 44 16.46 -2.48 -9.51
CA ALA A 44 15.37 -2.92 -8.63
C ALA A 44 14.05 -3.14 -9.40
N LEU A 45 13.74 -2.28 -10.38
CA LEU A 45 12.57 -2.45 -11.25
C LEU A 45 12.68 -3.72 -12.10
N MET A 46 13.83 -3.98 -12.71
CA MET A 46 14.03 -5.20 -13.51
C MET A 46 13.90 -6.46 -12.66
N THR A 47 14.45 -6.47 -11.45
CA THR A 47 14.28 -7.58 -10.49
C THR A 47 12.82 -7.78 -10.10
N ALA A 48 12.07 -6.69 -9.88
CA ALA A 48 10.64 -6.77 -9.59
C ALA A 48 9.84 -7.37 -10.75
N ILE A 49 10.12 -6.98 -12.00
CA ILE A 49 9.47 -7.57 -13.19
C ILE A 49 9.82 -9.06 -13.29
N ALA A 50 11.09 -9.44 -13.17
CA ALA A 50 11.51 -10.84 -13.20
C ALA A 50 10.81 -11.68 -12.13
N SER A 51 10.63 -11.14 -10.91
CA SER A 51 9.93 -11.84 -9.83
C SER A 51 8.45 -12.13 -10.15
N SER A 52 7.81 -11.34 -11.01
CA SER A 52 6.41 -11.54 -11.41
C SER A 52 6.22 -12.69 -12.41
N GLY A 53 7.31 -13.22 -12.98
CA GLY A 53 7.29 -14.45 -13.78
C GLY A 53 7.48 -15.72 -12.95
N LEU A 54 7.87 -15.61 -11.67
CA LEU A 54 8.22 -16.74 -10.82
C LEU A 54 7.06 -17.14 -9.90
N VAL A 55 6.42 -18.27 -10.19
CA VAL A 55 5.28 -18.83 -9.43
C VAL A 55 5.58 -18.97 -7.94
N SER A 56 6.78 -19.45 -7.59
CA SER A 56 7.20 -19.68 -6.20
C SER A 56 7.21 -18.39 -5.37
N LEU A 57 7.70 -17.29 -5.93
CA LEU A 57 7.76 -16.00 -5.24
C LEU A 57 6.37 -15.38 -5.07
N ILE A 58 5.48 -15.58 -6.05
CA ILE A 58 4.10 -15.06 -6.02
C ILE A 58 3.29 -15.78 -4.94
N LEU A 59 3.41 -17.11 -4.86
CA LEU A 59 2.79 -17.90 -3.78
C LEU A 59 3.35 -17.53 -2.41
N ALA A 60 4.68 -17.39 -2.28
CA ALA A 60 5.33 -17.01 -1.03
C ALA A 60 4.89 -15.62 -0.54
N ARG A 61 4.58 -14.69 -1.46
CA ARG A 61 4.01 -13.37 -1.13
C ARG A 61 2.57 -13.45 -0.61
N GLY A 62 1.87 -14.56 -0.87
CA GLY A 62 0.51 -14.82 -0.41
C GLY A 62 -0.58 -14.52 -1.43
N HIS A 63 -0.26 -14.51 -2.73
CA HIS A 63 -1.26 -14.44 -3.80
C HIS A 63 -1.86 -15.83 -4.06
N ASN A 64 -3.19 -15.90 -4.18
CA ASN A 64 -3.92 -17.11 -4.53
C ASN A 64 -4.03 -17.24 -6.06
N ILE A 65 -3.16 -18.06 -6.64
CA ILE A 65 -3.03 -18.22 -8.11
C ILE A 65 -3.35 -19.64 -8.59
N LYS A 66 -4.07 -20.43 -7.78
CA LYS A 66 -4.32 -21.86 -8.07
C LYS A 66 -5.18 -22.09 -9.33
N GLU A 67 -6.06 -21.16 -9.63
CA GLU A 67 -7.02 -21.25 -10.74
C GLU A 67 -6.53 -20.54 -12.01
N VAL A 68 -5.40 -19.83 -11.94
CA VAL A 68 -4.83 -19.08 -13.07
C VAL A 68 -4.09 -20.07 -13.99
N PRO A 69 -4.30 -20.02 -15.32
CA PRO A 69 -3.76 -21.01 -16.24
C PRO A 69 -2.23 -20.98 -16.36
N GLU A 70 -1.63 -19.79 -16.37
CA GLU A 70 -0.19 -19.61 -16.55
C GLU A 70 0.34 -18.32 -15.93
N ILE A 71 1.65 -18.29 -15.68
CA ILE A 71 2.41 -17.13 -15.23
C ILE A 71 3.71 -17.09 -16.05
N PRO A 72 4.04 -15.96 -16.72
CA PRO A 72 3.30 -14.70 -16.78
C PRO A 72 2.01 -14.80 -17.60
N LEU A 73 0.90 -14.27 -17.07
CA LEU A 73 -0.40 -14.25 -17.76
C LEU A 73 -0.38 -13.17 -18.85
N VAL A 74 -0.45 -13.57 -20.12
CA VAL A 74 -0.50 -12.68 -21.27
C VAL A 74 -1.85 -12.80 -21.97
N LEU A 75 -2.46 -11.66 -22.29
CA LEU A 75 -3.78 -11.59 -22.93
C LEU A 75 -3.71 -10.78 -24.22
N GLU A 76 -4.69 -10.99 -25.09
CA GLU A 76 -4.85 -10.20 -26.31
C GLU A 76 -5.22 -8.75 -26.00
N SER A 77 -4.72 -7.81 -26.82
CA SER A 77 -5.01 -6.36 -26.72
C SER A 77 -6.49 -5.99 -26.91
N SER A 78 -7.32 -6.92 -27.40
CA SER A 78 -8.77 -6.75 -27.56
C SER A 78 -9.50 -6.41 -26.24
N ILE A 79 -8.91 -6.77 -25.10
CA ILE A 79 -9.46 -6.50 -23.77
C ILE A 79 -9.59 -5.01 -23.44
N GLU A 80 -8.76 -4.16 -24.05
CA GLU A 80 -8.68 -2.71 -23.77
C GLU A 80 -9.94 -1.95 -24.23
N VAL A 81 -10.67 -2.51 -25.19
CA VAL A 81 -11.89 -1.89 -25.76
C VAL A 81 -13.06 -1.90 -24.77
N HIS A 82 -13.03 -2.76 -23.76
CA HIS A 82 -14.14 -2.93 -22.84
C HIS A 82 -14.21 -1.83 -21.76
N SER A 83 -15.18 -0.92 -21.87
CA SER A 83 -15.37 0.18 -20.91
C SER A 83 -16.17 -0.18 -19.66
N LYS A 84 -16.91 -1.30 -19.65
CA LYS A 84 -17.83 -1.65 -18.55
C LYS A 84 -17.16 -2.54 -17.50
N SER A 85 -17.26 -2.17 -16.22
CA SER A 85 -16.69 -3.00 -15.13
C SER A 85 -17.33 -4.40 -15.02
N LYS A 86 -18.60 -4.53 -15.44
CA LYS A 86 -19.31 -5.82 -15.47
C LYS A 86 -18.66 -6.80 -16.46
N THR A 87 -18.16 -6.33 -17.60
CA THR A 87 -17.44 -7.19 -18.55
C THR A 87 -16.06 -7.54 -18.00
N GLY A 88 -15.36 -6.58 -17.37
CA GLY A 88 -14.08 -6.84 -16.69
C GLY A 88 -14.18 -7.93 -15.62
N LYS A 89 -15.22 -7.91 -14.79
CA LYS A 89 -15.47 -8.97 -13.81
C LYS A 89 -15.61 -10.35 -14.46
N LYS A 90 -16.42 -10.46 -15.53
CA LYS A 90 -16.61 -11.73 -16.25
C LYS A 90 -15.31 -12.26 -16.86
N ILE A 91 -14.44 -11.37 -17.34
CA ILE A 91 -13.14 -11.75 -17.89
C ILE A 91 -12.24 -12.33 -16.80
N LEU A 92 -12.17 -11.67 -15.64
CA LEU A 92 -11.37 -12.15 -14.50
C LEU A 92 -11.90 -13.47 -13.93
N GLU A 93 -13.22 -13.68 -13.92
CA GLU A 93 -13.83 -14.96 -13.56
C GLU A 93 -13.43 -16.08 -14.53
N LYS A 94 -13.42 -15.80 -15.84
CA LYS A 94 -12.95 -16.77 -16.85
C LYS A 94 -11.46 -17.10 -16.74
N LEU A 95 -10.65 -16.15 -16.28
CA LEU A 95 -9.20 -16.31 -16.12
C LEU A 95 -8.79 -16.95 -14.78
N GLY A 96 -9.75 -17.27 -13.90
CA GLY A 96 -9.45 -17.81 -12.56
C GLY A 96 -8.80 -16.80 -11.60
N ALA A 97 -8.71 -15.53 -11.98
CA ALA A 97 -8.09 -14.48 -11.16
C ALA A 97 -9.07 -13.80 -10.18
N TYR A 98 -10.36 -14.14 -10.25
CA TYR A 98 -11.38 -13.49 -9.43
C TYR A 98 -11.37 -13.94 -7.96
N SER A 99 -10.92 -15.16 -7.67
CA SER A 99 -10.80 -15.71 -6.31
C SER A 99 -9.84 -14.88 -5.43
N GLU A 100 -8.68 -14.49 -5.98
CA GLU A 100 -7.72 -13.57 -5.35
C GLU A 100 -8.34 -12.21 -4.95
N ILE A 101 -9.26 -11.68 -5.77
CA ILE A 101 -9.92 -10.39 -5.52
C ILE A 101 -10.94 -10.52 -4.38
N LEU A 102 -11.69 -11.61 -4.34
CA LEU A 102 -12.64 -11.91 -3.28
C LEU A 102 -11.93 -12.02 -1.92
N ASP A 103 -10.77 -12.69 -1.87
CA ASP A 103 -9.97 -12.83 -0.65
C ASP A 103 -9.50 -11.48 -0.11
N LYS A 104 -9.08 -10.56 -1.00
CA LYS A 104 -8.71 -9.19 -0.61
C LYS A 104 -9.90 -8.37 -0.14
N LYS A 105 -11.08 -8.53 -0.75
CA LYS A 105 -12.29 -7.81 -0.34
C LYS A 105 -12.68 -8.15 1.11
N LYS A 106 -12.54 -9.42 1.52
CA LYS A 106 -12.84 -9.88 2.89
C LYS A 106 -11.89 -9.27 3.94
N LYS A 107 -10.65 -8.93 3.57
CA LYS A 107 -9.63 -8.39 4.49
C LYS A 107 -9.83 -6.91 4.84
N LYS A 108 -10.73 -6.20 4.16
CA LYS A 108 -11.03 -4.80 4.44
C LYS A 108 -11.91 -4.71 5.70
N LYS A 109 -11.28 -4.71 6.87
CA LYS A 109 -11.83 -4.19 8.12
C LYS A 109 -11.51 -2.71 8.25
#